data_AF-F5VVH8-F1
#
_entry.id   AF-F5VVH8-F1
#
_cell.length_a   1.000
_cell.length_b   1.000
_cell.length_c   1.000
_cell.angle_alpha   90.00
_cell.angle_beta   90.00
_cell.angle_gamma   90.00
#
_symmetry.space_group_name_H-M   'P 1'
#
loop_
_entity.id
_entity.type
_entity.pdbx_description
1 polymer ?
#
loop_
_entity_poly.entity_id
_entity_poly.type
_entity_poly.pdbx_seq_one_letter_code
_entity_poly.pdbx_strand_id
1 'polypeptide(L)'
;MLVCLFFQFPWKSARKVLAICGVFGFWFLFQTWQQTQASQNLVDSVERVRILPDTIKVNGDSLSFRGKAEGLTFQVYYKLQSEEEKEHFQALTDLHEIELEGKLSEPEGQRNFGGFDYQAYLKTQGIYQTLTIKSIQSLKKVSSWDIGENLSALRRRAVVWIKTHFPDPMRNYMTGLLLGHLDTDFEEMNELYSSLGIIHLFAFVGYAGGLFHGCL
;
A
#
# COMPACT_ATOMS: atom_id res chain seq x y z
N MET A 1 24.25 30.47 17.05
CA MET A 1 22.84 30.72 16.65
C MET A 1 21.81 30.29 17.70
N LEU A 2 21.91 29.10 18.31
CA LEU A 2 20.95 28.64 19.34
C LEU A 2 20.91 29.50 20.62
N VAL A 3 22.03 30.12 21.02
CA VAL A 3 22.12 30.94 22.24
C VAL A 3 21.38 32.28 22.11
N CYS A 4 21.26 32.83 20.90
CA CYS A 4 20.55 34.10 20.65
C CYS A 4 19.02 33.95 20.68
N LEU A 5 18.49 32.77 20.36
CA LEU A 5 17.06 32.45 20.48
C LEU A 5 16.57 32.49 21.94
N PHE A 6 17.47 32.24 22.91
CA PHE A 6 17.13 32.21 24.34
C PHE A 6 16.94 33.60 24.96
N PHE A 7 17.56 34.64 24.38
CA PHE A 7 17.47 36.01 24.90
C PHE A 7 16.30 36.82 24.29
N GLN A 8 15.82 36.44 23.10
CA GLN A 8 14.71 37.12 22.43
C GLN A 8 13.32 36.53 22.74
N PHE A 9 13.25 35.30 23.24
CA PHE A 9 11.97 34.61 23.40
C PHE A 9 11.52 34.60 24.86
N PRO A 10 10.31 35.11 25.19
CA PRO A 10 9.82 35.11 26.56
C PRO A 10 9.72 33.66 27.07
N TRP A 11 10.24 33.40 28.27
CA TRP A 11 10.31 32.07 28.91
C TRP A 11 8.97 31.31 28.91
N LYS A 12 7.85 32.05 28.90
CA LYS A 12 6.48 31.51 28.77
C LYS A 12 6.24 30.83 27.42
N SER A 13 6.80 31.35 26.33
CA SER A 13 6.69 30.77 24.99
C SER A 13 7.67 29.61 24.79
N ALA A 14 8.87 29.67 25.38
CA ALA A 14 9.82 28.56 25.37
C ALA A 14 9.25 27.28 26.02
N ARG A 15 8.54 27.42 27.16
CA ARG A 15 7.85 26.28 27.81
C ARG A 15 6.77 25.63 26.94
N LYS A 16 6.04 26.41 26.14
CA LYS A 16 5.02 25.88 25.21
C LYS A 16 5.66 25.08 24.08
N VAL A 17 6.73 25.61 23.48
CA VAL A 17 7.48 24.90 22.44
C VAL A 17 8.07 23.59 22.97
N LEU A 18 8.68 23.61 24.16
CA LEU A 18 9.21 22.39 24.79
C LEU A 18 8.12 21.35 25.08
N ALA A 19 6.93 21.78 25.52
CA ALA A 19 5.81 20.86 25.74
C ALA A 19 5.35 20.20 24.43
N ILE A 20 5.23 20.98 23.35
CA ILE A 20 4.85 20.48 22.02
C ILE A 20 5.93 19.50 21.50
N CYS A 21 7.21 19.88 21.55
CA CYS A 21 8.31 19.01 21.16
C CYS A 21 8.36 17.73 22.01
N GLY A 22 8.05 17.81 23.31
CA GLY A 22 7.96 16.66 24.20
C GLY A 22 6.84 15.70 23.80
N VAL A 23 5.66 16.20 23.46
CA VAL A 23 4.55 15.37 22.96
C VAL A 23 4.91 14.68 21.65
N PHE A 24 5.50 15.41 20.69
CA PHE A 24 5.95 14.81 19.43
C PHE A 24 7.07 13.81 19.62
N GLY A 25 8.03 14.09 20.51
CA GLY A 25 9.12 13.17 20.85
C GLY A 25 8.60 11.89 21.50
N PHE A 26 7.67 12.01 22.46
CA PHE A 26 7.03 10.86 23.08
C PHE A 26 6.22 10.03 22.07
N TRP A 27 5.44 10.69 21.20
CA TRP A 27 4.70 10.01 20.15
C TRP A 27 5.63 9.28 19.16
N PHE A 28 6.75 9.90 18.78
CA PHE A 28 7.76 9.27 17.93
C PHE A 28 8.41 8.05 18.60
N LEU A 29 8.75 8.15 19.89
CA LEU A 29 9.28 7.02 20.66
C LEU A 29 8.26 5.89 20.82
N PHE A 30 6.98 6.23 20.98
CA PHE A 30 5.91 5.24 21.06
C PHE A 30 5.69 4.53 19.71
N GLN A 31 5.73 5.28 18.60
CA GLN A 31 5.68 4.75 17.25
C GLN A 31 6.83 3.77 16.97
N THR A 32 8.08 4.17 17.28
CA THR A 32 9.25 3.29 17.07
C THR A 32 9.20 2.05 17.96
N TRP A 33 8.68 2.18 19.19
CA TRP A 33 8.48 1.03 20.07
C TRP A 33 7.44 0.06 19.52
N GLN A 34 6.28 0.55 19.03
CA GLN A 34 5.27 -0.30 18.38
C GLN A 34 5.84 -1.02 17.15
N GLN A 35 6.59 -0.31 16.31
CA GLN A 35 7.25 -0.89 15.13
C GLN A 35 8.26 -1.98 15.50
N THR A 36 8.99 -1.81 16.60
CA THR A 36 9.94 -2.82 17.10
C THR A 36 9.21 -4.08 17.57
N GLN A 37 8.08 -3.94 18.29
CA GLN A 37 7.26 -5.08 18.71
C GLN A 37 6.65 -5.82 17.52
N ALA A 38 6.14 -5.09 16.52
CA ALA A 38 5.57 -5.68 15.31
C ALA A 38 6.63 -6.44 14.49
N SER A 39 7.88 -5.97 14.50
CA SER A 39 9.00 -6.67 13.83
C SER A 39 9.40 -7.97 14.52
N GLN A 40 9.08 -8.16 15.81
CA GLN A 40 9.42 -9.36 16.57
C GLN A 40 8.32 -10.42 16.57
N ASN A 41 7.05 -10.01 16.37
CA ASN A 41 5.92 -10.93 16.25
C ASN A 41 5.77 -11.43 14.81
N LEU A 42 6.80 -12.11 14.31
CA LEU A 42 6.76 -12.77 13.00
C LEU A 42 6.07 -14.12 13.13
N VAL A 43 5.28 -14.48 12.12
CA VAL A 43 4.57 -15.75 12.09
C VAL A 43 5.35 -16.75 11.22
N ASP A 44 5.34 -18.03 11.61
CA ASP A 44 6.05 -19.11 10.90
C ASP A 44 5.27 -19.62 9.68
N SER A 45 3.94 -19.62 9.75
CA SER A 45 3.04 -20.11 8.69
C SER A 45 1.69 -19.42 8.74
N VAL A 46 1.12 -19.14 7.57
CA VAL A 46 -0.22 -18.55 7.43
C VAL A 46 -1.03 -19.41 6.46
N GLU A 47 -2.16 -19.92 6.93
CA GLU A 47 -3.07 -20.78 6.15
C GLU A 47 -4.20 -19.97 5.50
N ARG A 48 -4.62 -18.86 6.11
CA ARG A 48 -5.72 -18.03 5.62
C ARG A 48 -5.34 -16.56 5.59
N VAL A 49 -5.66 -15.89 4.49
CA VAL A 49 -5.39 -14.47 4.29
C VAL A 49 -6.61 -13.77 3.75
N ARG A 50 -6.98 -12.64 4.36
CA ARG A 50 -8.03 -11.75 3.85
C ARG A 50 -7.43 -10.74 2.89
N ILE A 51 -7.92 -10.72 1.66
CA ILE A 51 -7.43 -9.82 0.60
C ILE A 51 -7.94 -8.40 0.87
N LEU A 52 -7.06 -7.40 0.70
CA LEU A 52 -7.44 -6.00 0.53
C LEU A 52 -7.66 -5.71 -0.96
N PRO A 53 -8.90 -5.70 -1.46
CA PRO A 53 -9.19 -5.73 -2.89
C PRO A 53 -8.66 -4.53 -3.69
N ASP A 54 -8.55 -3.34 -3.09
CA ASP A 54 -7.98 -2.15 -3.76
C ASP A 54 -6.47 -2.23 -4.02
N THR A 55 -5.79 -3.19 -3.38
CA THR A 55 -4.35 -3.41 -3.55
C THR A 55 -4.01 -4.48 -4.58
N ILE A 56 -5.02 -5.11 -5.19
CA ILE A 56 -4.84 -6.13 -6.23
C ILE A 56 -4.20 -5.50 -7.47
N LYS A 57 -3.02 -6.01 -7.81
CA LYS A 57 -2.26 -5.66 -9.01
C LYS A 57 -1.92 -6.94 -9.77
N VAL A 58 -2.16 -6.90 -11.08
CA VAL A 58 -1.93 -8.02 -12.00
C VAL A 58 -0.97 -7.54 -13.07
N ASN A 59 0.21 -8.17 -13.13
CA ASN A 59 1.29 -7.84 -14.07
C ASN A 59 1.71 -9.12 -14.81
N GLY A 60 1.24 -9.29 -16.05
CA GLY A 60 1.44 -10.54 -16.79
C GLY A 60 0.81 -11.73 -16.07
N ASP A 61 1.62 -12.72 -15.70
CA ASP A 61 1.23 -13.89 -14.91
C ASP A 61 1.45 -13.71 -13.39
N SER A 62 1.87 -12.52 -12.94
CA SER A 62 2.09 -12.22 -11.53
C SER A 62 0.92 -11.45 -10.92
N LEU A 63 0.37 -12.00 -9.84
CA LEU A 63 -0.60 -11.35 -8.97
C LEU A 63 0.09 -10.88 -7.69
N SER A 64 -0.16 -9.63 -7.29
CA SER A 64 0.26 -9.11 -5.99
C SER A 64 -0.86 -8.34 -5.31
N PHE A 65 -0.95 -8.46 -4.00
CA PHE A 65 -1.92 -7.74 -3.17
C PHE A 65 -1.44 -7.68 -1.72
N ARG A 66 -2.05 -6.81 -0.91
CA ARG A 66 -1.90 -6.83 0.54
C ARG A 66 -2.97 -7.72 1.15
N GLY A 67 -2.57 -8.51 2.13
CA GLY A 67 -3.47 -9.41 2.83
C GLY A 67 -3.32 -9.31 4.34
N LYS A 68 -4.42 -9.44 5.08
CA LYS A 68 -4.43 -9.46 6.54
C LYS A 68 -4.61 -10.89 7.06
N ALA A 69 -3.78 -11.31 8.01
CA ALA A 69 -3.92 -12.55 8.76
C ALA A 69 -3.38 -12.36 10.18
N GLU A 70 -4.07 -12.89 11.19
CA GLU A 70 -3.62 -12.84 12.60
C GLU A 70 -3.30 -11.42 13.12
N GLY A 71 -3.95 -10.39 12.58
CA GLY A 71 -3.70 -8.98 12.95
C GLY A 71 -2.47 -8.36 12.27
N LEU A 72 -1.74 -9.13 11.46
CA LEU A 72 -0.61 -8.69 10.66
C LEU A 72 -1.03 -8.45 9.21
N THR A 73 -0.31 -7.54 8.54
CA THR A 73 -0.46 -7.29 7.10
C THR A 73 0.76 -7.83 6.36
N PHE A 74 0.50 -8.55 5.29
CA PHE A 74 1.49 -9.18 4.43
C PHE A 74 1.41 -8.59 3.04
N GLN A 75 2.56 -8.42 2.40
CA GLN A 75 2.60 -8.28 0.95
C GLN A 75 2.60 -9.67 0.34
N VAL A 76 1.58 -9.98 -0.44
CA VAL A 76 1.32 -11.31 -0.99
C VAL A 76 1.67 -11.32 -2.48
N TYR A 77 2.30 -12.41 -2.92
CA TYR A 77 2.65 -12.70 -4.29
C TYR A 77 2.11 -14.06 -4.70
N TYR A 78 1.53 -14.14 -5.90
CA TYR A 78 1.04 -15.37 -6.47
C TYR A 78 1.31 -15.40 -7.98
N LYS A 79 1.55 -16.60 -8.51
CA LYS A 79 1.68 -16.82 -9.94
C LYS A 79 0.36 -17.39 -10.47
N LEU A 80 -0.30 -16.61 -11.32
CA LEU A 80 -1.55 -16.99 -11.98
C LEU A 80 -1.31 -18.19 -12.89
N GLN A 81 -2.26 -19.11 -12.93
CA GLN A 81 -2.18 -20.37 -13.67
C GLN A 81 -2.90 -20.31 -15.02
N SER A 82 -3.88 -19.42 -15.17
CA SER A 82 -4.64 -19.26 -16.41
C SER A 82 -5.09 -17.81 -16.64
N GLU A 83 -5.47 -17.50 -17.88
CA GLU A 83 -6.04 -16.19 -18.23
C GLU A 83 -7.42 -15.99 -17.57
N GLU A 84 -8.20 -17.06 -17.39
CA GLU A 84 -9.50 -17.01 -16.69
C GLU A 84 -9.31 -16.60 -15.22
N GLU A 85 -8.27 -17.12 -14.57
CA GLU A 85 -7.93 -16.74 -13.19
C GLU A 85 -7.48 -15.28 -13.12
N LYS A 86 -6.70 -14.83 -14.11
CA LYS A 86 -6.29 -13.44 -14.25
C LYS A 86 -7.50 -12.50 -14.36
N GLU A 87 -8.43 -12.81 -15.25
CA GLU A 87 -9.68 -12.05 -15.42
C GLU A 87 -10.51 -12.04 -14.12
N HIS A 88 -10.57 -13.18 -13.43
CA HIS A 88 -11.26 -13.29 -12.15
C HIS A 88 -10.71 -12.33 -11.09
N PHE A 89 -9.38 -12.29 -10.90
CA PHE A 89 -8.75 -11.37 -9.95
C PHE A 89 -8.82 -9.90 -10.40
N GLN A 90 -8.79 -9.63 -11.70
CA GLN A 90 -8.99 -8.27 -12.22
C GLN A 90 -10.40 -7.75 -11.93
N ALA A 91 -11.42 -8.61 -12.05
CA ALA A 91 -12.82 -8.26 -11.75
C ALA A 91 -13.17 -8.33 -10.25
N LEU A 92 -12.30 -8.87 -9.40
CA LEU A 92 -12.56 -9.03 -7.97
C LEU A 92 -12.70 -7.68 -7.28
N THR A 93 -13.88 -7.43 -6.70
CA THR A 93 -14.17 -6.18 -5.97
C THR A 93 -14.44 -6.35 -4.48
N ASP A 94 -14.98 -7.51 -4.10
CA ASP A 94 -15.40 -7.76 -2.72
C ASP A 94 -14.26 -8.32 -1.88
N LEU A 95 -14.43 -8.26 -0.56
CA LEU A 95 -13.52 -8.91 0.38
C LEU A 95 -13.61 -10.42 0.23
N HIS A 96 -12.45 -11.05 0.12
CA HIS A 96 -12.33 -12.50 0.06
C HIS A 96 -11.27 -12.97 1.05
N GLU A 97 -11.51 -14.14 1.61
CA GLU A 97 -10.54 -14.90 2.39
C GLU A 97 -10.03 -16.05 1.51
N ILE A 98 -8.72 -16.13 1.36
CA ILE A 98 -8.02 -17.19 0.64
C ILE A 98 -7.47 -18.16 1.67
N GLU A 99 -7.77 -19.44 1.47
CA GLU A 99 -7.05 -20.55 2.10
C GLU A 99 -5.93 -21.00 1.16
N LEU A 100 -4.69 -21.02 1.65
CA LEU A 100 -3.50 -21.14 0.82
C LEU A 100 -2.40 -21.94 1.50
N GLU A 101 -1.51 -22.46 0.67
CA GLU A 101 -0.17 -22.88 1.08
C GLU A 101 0.84 -21.91 0.50
N GLY A 102 1.69 -21.36 1.36
CA GLY A 102 2.68 -20.37 0.95
C GLY A 102 3.95 -20.45 1.77
N LYS A 103 4.95 -19.68 1.33
CA LYS A 103 6.19 -19.47 2.08
C LYS A 103 6.26 -18.02 2.53
N LEU A 104 6.47 -17.81 3.83
CA LEU A 104 6.82 -16.51 4.38
C LEU A 104 8.31 -16.24 4.19
N SER A 105 8.64 -15.00 3.88
CA SER A 105 10.00 -14.51 3.80
C SER A 105 10.09 -13.07 4.30
N GLU A 106 11.27 -12.68 4.74
CA GLU A 106 11.55 -11.28 4.98
C GLU A 106 11.60 -10.50 3.65
N PRO A 107 11.10 -9.25 3.61
CA PRO A 107 11.24 -8.42 2.44
C PRO A 107 12.70 -8.16 2.10
N GLU A 108 13.00 -8.14 0.81
CA GLU A 108 14.36 -7.89 0.34
C GLU A 108 14.83 -6.48 0.71
N GLY A 109 16.02 -6.42 1.31
CA GLY A 109 16.67 -5.16 1.63
C GLY A 109 17.18 -4.43 0.39
N GLN A 110 17.76 -3.25 0.61
CA GLN A 110 18.33 -2.43 -0.43
C GLN A 110 19.47 -3.16 -1.19
N ARG A 111 19.22 -3.53 -2.46
CA ARG A 111 20.20 -4.22 -3.32
C ARG A 111 21.30 -3.30 -3.87
N ASN A 112 20.97 -2.03 -4.15
CA ASN A 112 21.87 -1.03 -4.73
C ASN A 112 22.08 0.14 -3.77
N PHE A 113 23.32 0.57 -3.55
CA PHE A 113 23.62 1.75 -2.73
C PHE A 113 22.95 3.00 -3.32
N GLY A 114 22.10 3.66 -2.54
CA GLY A 114 21.30 4.81 -2.99
C GLY A 114 20.07 4.45 -3.83
N GLY A 115 19.79 3.16 -4.03
CA GLY A 115 18.56 2.67 -4.67
C GLY A 115 17.38 2.65 -3.71
N PHE A 116 16.19 2.36 -4.25
CA PHE A 116 14.97 2.22 -3.45
C PHE A 116 15.09 1.09 -2.42
N ASP A 117 14.80 1.40 -1.16
CA ASP A 117 14.75 0.41 -0.07
C ASP A 117 13.32 -0.09 0.10
N TYR A 118 13.04 -1.24 -0.52
CA TYR A 118 11.72 -1.85 -0.50
C TYR A 118 11.34 -2.34 0.90
N GLN A 119 12.29 -2.89 1.65
CA GLN A 119 12.07 -3.33 3.03
C GLN A 119 11.70 -2.15 3.93
N ALA A 120 12.41 -1.02 3.84
CA ALA A 120 12.07 0.17 4.59
C ALA A 120 10.69 0.71 4.21
N TYR A 121 10.36 0.73 2.92
CA TYR A 121 9.02 1.13 2.45
C TYR A 121 7.92 0.24 3.05
N LEU A 122 8.05 -1.09 2.98
CA LEU A 122 7.05 -2.01 3.55
C LEU A 122 6.92 -1.85 5.07
N LYS A 123 8.02 -1.60 5.79
CA LYS A 123 7.97 -1.29 7.23
C LYS A 123 7.15 -0.04 7.54
N THR A 124 7.20 1.00 6.70
CA THR A 124 6.33 2.19 6.89
C THR A 124 4.85 1.88 6.73
N GLN A 125 4.51 0.79 6.02
CA GLN A 125 3.16 0.31 5.78
C GLN A 125 2.72 -0.75 6.81
N GLY A 126 3.53 -0.99 7.85
CA GLY A 126 3.29 -2.03 8.85
C GLY A 126 3.49 -3.46 8.34
N ILE A 127 4.17 -3.64 7.21
CA ILE A 127 4.42 -4.95 6.59
C ILE A 127 5.87 -5.36 6.88
N TYR A 128 6.03 -6.47 7.61
CA TYR A 128 7.33 -6.99 8.01
C TYR A 128 7.68 -8.33 7.35
N GLN A 129 6.69 -8.99 6.73
CA GLN A 129 6.86 -10.25 6.01
C GLN A 129 6.14 -10.20 4.66
N THR A 130 6.73 -10.87 3.68
CA THR A 130 6.10 -11.16 2.40
C THR A 130 5.64 -12.60 2.36
N LEU A 131 4.52 -12.87 1.71
CA LEU A 131 3.96 -14.21 1.53
C LEU A 131 3.94 -14.58 0.05
N THR A 132 4.62 -15.64 -0.32
CA THR A 132 4.55 -16.20 -1.67
C THR A 132 3.65 -17.42 -1.66
N ILE A 133 2.49 -17.32 -2.31
CA ILE A 133 1.51 -18.40 -2.42
C ILE A 133 2.04 -19.44 -3.42
N LYS A 134 2.03 -20.71 -3.02
CA LYS A 134 2.31 -21.86 -3.88
C LYS A 134 1.03 -22.41 -4.49
N SER A 135 -0.01 -22.57 -3.67
CA SER A 135 -1.31 -23.07 -4.10
C SER A 135 -2.44 -22.35 -3.36
N ILE A 136 -3.53 -22.10 -4.07
CA ILE A 136 -4.79 -21.60 -3.51
C ILE A 136 -5.71 -22.81 -3.35
N GLN A 137 -6.11 -23.10 -2.12
CA GLN A 137 -7.01 -24.21 -1.80
C GLN A 137 -8.48 -23.79 -1.90
N SER A 138 -8.81 -22.60 -1.39
CA SER A 138 -10.16 -22.06 -1.47
C SER A 138 -10.17 -20.53 -1.48
N LEU A 139 -11.17 -19.96 -2.16
CA LEU A 139 -11.44 -18.52 -2.19
C LEU A 139 -12.89 -18.32 -1.77
N LYS A 140 -13.11 -17.64 -0.63
CA LYS A 140 -14.46 -17.44 -0.06
C LYS A 140 -14.73 -15.96 0.10
N LYS A 141 -15.87 -15.50 -0.41
CA LYS A 141 -16.34 -14.14 -0.16
C LYS A 141 -16.67 -13.99 1.31
N VAL A 142 -16.16 -12.92 1.92
CA VAL A 142 -16.39 -12.59 3.33
C VAL A 142 -16.91 -11.16 3.46
N SER A 143 -17.51 -10.86 4.61
CA SER A 143 -17.90 -9.51 4.98
C SER A 143 -17.15 -9.10 6.24
N SER A 144 -16.80 -7.83 6.32
CA SER A 144 -16.13 -7.27 7.48
C SER A 144 -16.87 -6.06 8.02
N TRP A 145 -16.82 -5.88 9.33
CA TRP A 145 -17.26 -4.65 10.00
C TRP A 145 -16.14 -3.61 10.08
N ASP A 146 -14.93 -3.97 9.65
CA ASP A 146 -13.79 -3.06 9.59
C ASP A 146 -14.02 -1.97 8.53
N ILE A 147 -13.95 -0.71 8.94
CA ILE A 147 -14.18 0.43 8.05
C ILE A 147 -13.12 0.48 6.94
N GLY A 148 -11.86 0.15 7.26
CA GLY A 148 -10.76 0.14 6.30
C GLY A 148 -10.96 -0.92 5.21
N GLU A 149 -11.35 -2.13 5.58
CA GLU A 149 -11.65 -3.21 4.62
C GLU A 149 -12.86 -2.88 3.73
N ASN A 150 -13.90 -2.24 4.30
CA ASN A 150 -15.04 -1.78 3.50
C ASN A 150 -14.67 -0.65 2.53
N LEU A 151 -13.80 0.27 2.96
CA LEU A 151 -13.31 1.35 2.12
C LEU A 151 -12.40 0.84 1.00
N SER A 152 -11.56 -0.16 1.30
CA SER A 152 -10.80 -0.91 0.29
C SER A 152 -11.73 -1.54 -0.75
N ALA A 153 -12.80 -2.23 -0.34
CA ALA A 153 -13.79 -2.77 -1.27
C ALA A 153 -14.48 -1.68 -2.11
N LEU A 154 -14.89 -0.57 -1.48
CA LEU A 154 -15.51 0.55 -2.18
C LEU A 154 -14.58 1.16 -3.23
N ARG A 155 -13.32 1.41 -2.86
CA ARG A 155 -12.28 1.93 -3.75
C ARG A 155 -12.03 0.99 -4.91
N ARG A 156 -11.95 -0.33 -4.67
CA ARG A 156 -11.82 -1.33 -5.74
C ARG A 156 -13.03 -1.33 -6.68
N ARG A 157 -14.25 -1.26 -6.16
CA ARG A 157 -15.47 -1.15 -6.99
C ARG A 157 -15.40 0.07 -7.91
N ALA A 158 -14.95 1.22 -7.40
CA ALA A 158 -14.78 2.42 -8.22
C ALA A 158 -13.72 2.21 -9.33
N VAL A 159 -12.58 1.60 -9.02
CA VAL A 159 -11.54 1.25 -10.01
C VAL A 159 -12.13 0.35 -11.11
N VAL A 160 -12.75 -0.76 -10.73
CA VAL A 160 -13.30 -1.74 -11.69
C VAL A 160 -14.44 -1.12 -12.51
N TRP A 161 -15.29 -0.30 -11.90
CA TRP A 161 -16.36 0.41 -12.61
C TRP A 161 -15.80 1.37 -13.67
N ILE A 162 -14.79 2.18 -13.32
CA ILE A 162 -14.12 3.06 -14.29
C ILE A 162 -13.49 2.23 -15.42
N LYS A 163 -12.77 1.16 -15.07
CA LYS A 163 -12.12 0.29 -16.05
C LYS A 163 -13.11 -0.39 -17.00
N THR A 164 -14.34 -0.65 -16.58
CA THR A 164 -15.36 -1.33 -17.41
C THR A 164 -16.20 -0.37 -18.25
N HIS A 165 -16.38 0.88 -17.81
CA HIS A 165 -17.32 1.82 -18.45
C HIS A 165 -16.63 2.83 -19.37
N PHE A 166 -15.32 3.03 -19.25
CA PHE A 166 -14.58 4.01 -20.05
C PHE A 166 -13.54 3.32 -20.95
N PRO A 167 -13.39 3.76 -22.23
CA PRO A 167 -12.37 3.23 -23.13
C PRO A 167 -10.95 3.68 -22.73
N ASP A 168 -9.94 3.01 -23.28
CA ASP A 168 -8.56 3.50 -23.25
C ASP A 168 -8.39 4.73 -24.15
N PRO A 169 -7.51 5.67 -23.79
CA PRO A 169 -6.73 5.75 -22.55
C PRO A 169 -7.48 6.38 -21.36
N MET A 170 -8.74 6.79 -21.53
CA MET A 170 -9.52 7.56 -20.55
C MET A 170 -9.64 6.86 -19.20
N ARG A 171 -9.87 5.54 -19.18
CA ARG A 171 -9.98 4.79 -17.92
C ARG A 171 -8.73 4.90 -17.05
N ASN A 172 -7.54 4.80 -17.65
CA ASN A 172 -6.25 4.87 -16.95
C ASN A 172 -6.01 6.27 -16.36
N TYR A 173 -6.42 7.31 -17.10
CA TYR A 173 -6.38 8.67 -16.58
C TYR A 173 -7.32 8.87 -15.38
N MET A 174 -8.55 8.37 -15.47
CA MET A 174 -9.55 8.53 -14.42
C MET A 174 -9.15 7.79 -13.15
N THR A 175 -8.67 6.55 -13.23
CA THR A 175 -8.19 5.80 -12.07
C THR A 175 -6.96 6.47 -11.44
N GLY A 176 -6.04 6.97 -12.26
CA GLY A 176 -4.85 7.69 -11.79
C GLY A 176 -5.19 9.01 -11.09
N LEU A 177 -6.05 9.84 -11.67
CA LEU A 177 -6.36 11.18 -11.15
C LEU A 177 -7.34 11.15 -9.98
N LEU A 178 -8.41 10.36 -10.08
CA LEU A 178 -9.47 10.35 -9.07
C LEU A 178 -9.10 9.46 -7.88
N LEU A 179 -8.38 8.37 -8.14
CA LEU A 179 -8.10 7.35 -7.13
C LEU A 179 -6.61 7.21 -6.84
N GLY A 180 -5.69 7.80 -7.62
CA GLY A 180 -4.26 7.53 -7.45
C GLY A 180 -3.90 6.08 -7.75
N HIS A 181 -4.66 5.43 -8.65
CA HIS A 181 -4.45 4.04 -9.04
C HIS A 181 -3.87 4.00 -10.46
N LEU A 182 -2.56 3.77 -10.50
CA LEU A 182 -1.75 3.63 -11.71
C LEU A 182 -1.36 2.16 -11.84
N ASP A 183 -1.91 1.50 -12.86
CA ASP A 183 -1.63 0.10 -13.18
C ASP A 183 -0.55 -0.02 -14.26
N THR A 184 -0.13 -1.25 -14.56
CA THR A 184 0.86 -1.58 -15.60
C THR A 184 0.49 -1.05 -16.99
N ASP A 185 -0.81 -1.01 -17.31
CA ASP A 185 -1.32 -0.39 -18.55
C ASP A 185 -0.92 1.09 -18.69
N PHE A 186 -0.69 1.78 -17.56
CA PHE A 186 -0.20 3.16 -17.55
C PHE A 186 1.30 3.25 -17.90
N GLU A 187 2.12 2.32 -17.41
CA GLU A 187 3.55 2.26 -17.73
C GLU A 187 3.80 1.95 -19.21
N GLU A 188 2.99 1.10 -19.83
CA GLU A 188 3.08 0.82 -21.27
C GLU A 188 2.69 2.03 -22.13
N MET A 189 1.77 2.87 -21.65
CA MET A 189 1.29 4.06 -22.34
C MET A 189 2.10 5.33 -22.05
N ASN A 190 3.20 5.21 -21.30
CA ASN A 190 3.96 6.36 -20.79
C ASN A 190 4.56 7.22 -21.93
N GLU A 191 4.93 6.63 -23.07
CA GLU A 191 5.38 7.38 -24.25
C GLU A 191 4.26 8.24 -24.88
N LEU A 192 3.05 7.68 -24.99
CA LEU A 192 1.86 8.39 -25.45
C LEU A 192 1.48 9.52 -24.47
N TYR A 193 1.63 9.31 -23.17
CA TYR A 193 1.32 10.33 -22.16
C TYR A 193 2.37 11.45 -22.06
N SER A 194 3.63 11.10 -22.31
CA SER A 194 4.73 12.05 -22.39
C SER A 194 4.56 12.98 -23.59
N SER A 195 4.25 12.43 -24.76
CA SER A 195 4.06 13.20 -25.99
C SER A 195 2.86 14.15 -25.94
N LEU A 196 1.83 13.82 -25.16
CA LEU A 196 0.68 14.70 -24.89
C LEU A 196 0.95 15.79 -23.82
N GLY A 197 2.11 15.77 -23.15
CA GLY A 197 2.46 16.72 -22.08
C GLY A 197 1.74 16.48 -20.75
N ILE A 198 1.04 15.36 -20.60
CA ILE A 198 0.11 15.08 -19.48
C ILE A 198 0.83 14.49 -18.26
N ILE A 199 2.03 13.91 -18.43
CA ILE A 199 2.84 13.37 -17.32
C ILE A 199 3.12 14.41 -16.22
N HIS A 200 3.29 15.68 -16.59
CA HIS A 200 3.53 16.75 -15.61
C HIS A 200 2.35 16.96 -14.65
N LEU A 201 1.11 16.68 -15.08
CA LEU A 201 -0.07 16.74 -14.22
C LEU A 201 -0.04 15.64 -13.15
N PHE A 202 0.40 14.43 -13.51
CA PHE A 202 0.55 13.31 -12.60
C PHE A 202 1.71 13.48 -11.63
N ALA A 203 2.81 14.15 -12.01
CA ALA A 203 3.90 14.44 -11.07
C ALA A 203 3.42 15.31 -9.89
N PHE A 204 2.50 16.25 -10.15
CA PHE A 204 1.92 17.10 -9.10
C PHE A 204 0.86 16.36 -8.27
N VAL A 205 -0.02 15.59 -8.93
CA VAL A 205 -1.06 14.79 -8.26
C VAL A 205 -0.47 13.58 -7.50
N GLY A 206 0.61 12.98 -7.98
CA GLY A 206 1.31 11.85 -7.37
C GLY A 206 2.18 12.25 -6.17
N TYR A 207 2.81 13.44 -6.20
CA TYR A 207 3.44 14.02 -5.02
C TYR A 207 2.42 14.26 -3.89
N ALA A 208 1.22 14.74 -4.24
CA ALA A 208 0.11 14.87 -3.29
C ALA A 208 -0.51 13.52 -2.90
N GLY A 209 -0.60 12.56 -3.83
CA GLY A 209 -1.18 11.22 -3.63
C GLY A 209 -0.32 10.29 -2.79
N GLY A 210 1.01 10.45 -2.81
CA GLY A 210 1.93 9.83 -1.86
C GLY A 210 1.68 10.27 -0.41
N LEU A 211 1.14 11.49 -0.22
CA LEU A 211 0.67 11.96 1.08
C LEU A 211 -0.62 11.22 1.54
N PHE A 212 -1.48 10.81 0.61
CA PHE A 212 -2.74 10.10 0.91
C PHE A 212 -2.56 8.60 1.15
N HIS A 213 -1.55 7.95 0.56
CA HIS A 213 -1.18 6.56 0.87
C HIS A 213 -0.68 6.38 2.32
N GLY A 214 -0.31 7.46 3.02
CA GLY A 214 0.07 7.45 4.44
C GLY A 214 -1.07 7.73 5.41
N CYS A 215 -2.29 8.02 4.93
CA CYS A 215 -3.42 8.44 5.77
C CYS A 215 -4.68 7.57 5.63
N LEU A 216 -4.60 6.42 4.96
CA LEU A 216 -5.71 5.46 4.83
C LEU A 216 -5.24 4.03 5.13
#